data_AF-A0A2A5GFP2-F1
#
_entry.id   AF-A0A2A5GFP2-F1
#
_cell.length_a   1.000
_cell.length_b   1.000
_cell.length_c   1.000
_cell.angle_alpha   90.00
_cell.angle_beta   90.00
_cell.angle_gamma   90.00
#
_symmetry.space_group_name_H-M   'P 1'
#
loop_
_entity.id
_entity.type
_entity.pdbx_description
1 polymer ?
#
loop_
_entity_poly.entity_id
_entity_poly.type
_entity_poly.pdbx_seq_one_letter_code
_entity_poly.pdbx_strand_id
1 'polypeptide(L)'
;MRKITLIILTLFCISLFTTCKKDDSPSEPDQVVESINQGSVENSNVHPFEFVSITKTSSIILKESYNATFGGKVVQLNRVTDSTLVFVIPEIESGKYDLTLDLGSLQFNVTKTTVANEEALISNVFTTFDDQIEALSIPAPNELETSTSFKNEVMTLYNSLSTVQKEEVALFYQANKDIFKAFKENVSTIYDAPTTLVRKGNQSECPKTDFKEFYSCTAKNLASSSVQLGASLKEMAEIIAYATALGLLSKSILVLGPAAVGLVAVGTTLVIVTAIYVLITEVIPAVTGLFSKLSEFLYSNWVLTKATFLVLTAEFSSGIENALNIDARFRAIRSTDAEVSPETSLFLNSYNQLQSAWGDFAKLMGEIPSFEDTEESVELETEDITISNISNSNVQLVSQNGENVKFKSLSDNEESFSFDITVNKEGFTQSETVNAIVKEVAFNYQGTWINRFYLESDGSLYQDDRIIFDANGESPSREYNIFRRNEGWMVEDSPSKMTYSDGRLVLDYISYGISWSFIVDSVDANIFHGESTQAGIRFELHRQ
;
A
#
# COMPACT_ATOMS: atom_id res chain seq x y z
N MET A 1 -12.19 -15.65 -48.30
CA MET A 1 -12.74 -16.25 -47.06
C MET A 1 -12.90 -15.16 -45.98
N ARG A 2 -13.79 -14.21 -46.24
CA ARG A 2 -14.21 -13.11 -45.37
C ARG A 2 -15.74 -13.21 -45.40
N LYS A 3 -16.39 -13.64 -44.31
CA LYS A 3 -17.84 -13.49 -44.02
C LYS A 3 -18.38 -14.32 -42.85
N ILE A 4 -17.58 -15.12 -42.14
CA ILE A 4 -18.10 -15.98 -41.05
C ILE A 4 -17.79 -15.47 -39.64
N THR A 5 -16.85 -14.53 -39.46
CA THR A 5 -16.48 -14.03 -38.11
C THR A 5 -17.41 -12.94 -37.55
N LEU A 6 -18.34 -12.39 -38.35
CA LEU A 6 -19.21 -11.29 -37.92
C LEU A 6 -20.50 -11.75 -37.20
N ILE A 7 -20.86 -13.03 -37.27
CA ILE A 7 -22.14 -13.54 -36.72
C ILE A 7 -21.98 -14.08 -35.29
N ILE A 8 -20.77 -14.40 -34.84
CA ILE A 8 -20.52 -14.91 -33.48
C ILE A 8 -20.40 -13.76 -32.46
N LEU A 9 -20.05 -12.54 -32.89
CA LEU A 9 -19.97 -11.38 -31.99
C LEU A 9 -21.35 -10.74 -31.70
N THR A 10 -22.35 -10.97 -32.54
CA THR A 10 -23.71 -10.45 -32.34
C THR A 10 -24.56 -11.34 -31.43
N LEU A 11 -24.19 -12.61 -31.22
CA LEU A 11 -24.92 -13.53 -30.34
C LEU A 11 -24.49 -13.47 -28.86
N PHE A 12 -23.34 -12.87 -28.53
CA PHE A 12 -22.88 -12.78 -27.14
C PHE A 12 -23.49 -11.60 -26.36
N CYS A 13 -24.03 -10.59 -27.06
CA CYS A 13 -24.64 -9.40 -26.44
C CYS A 13 -26.09 -9.58 -25.94
N ILE A 14 -26.70 -10.76 -26.08
CA ILE A 14 -28.11 -11.01 -25.69
C ILE A 14 -28.23 -11.78 -24.36
N SER A 15 -27.12 -12.14 -23.70
CA SER A 15 -27.17 -13.00 -22.50
C SER A 15 -27.00 -12.32 -21.13
N LEU A 16 -26.95 -10.97 -21.05
CA LEU A 16 -26.73 -10.26 -19.78
C LEU A 16 -27.94 -9.57 -19.13
N PHE A 17 -29.18 -9.82 -19.59
CA PHE A 17 -30.37 -9.29 -18.91
C PHE A 17 -31.47 -10.35 -18.78
N THR A 18 -31.35 -11.25 -17.80
CA THR A 18 -32.50 -11.98 -17.26
C THR A 18 -32.36 -12.22 -15.75
N THR A 19 -32.75 -11.23 -14.94
CA THR A 19 -33.35 -11.51 -13.63
C THR A 19 -34.55 -10.61 -13.45
N CYS A 20 -35.68 -11.03 -14.03
CA CYS A 20 -36.98 -10.43 -13.78
C CYS A 20 -37.77 -11.45 -12.95
N LYS A 21 -37.89 -11.21 -11.63
CA LYS A 21 -38.90 -11.89 -10.82
C LYS A 21 -40.24 -11.21 -11.08
N LYS A 22 -41.19 -12.03 -11.51
CA LYS A 22 -42.57 -11.66 -11.81
C LYS A 22 -43.38 -11.80 -10.54
N ASP A 23 -44.00 -10.72 -10.06
CA ASP A 23 -45.13 -10.80 -9.14
C ASP A 23 -46.30 -10.04 -9.79
N ASP A 24 -47.36 -10.79 -10.06
CA ASP A 24 -48.64 -10.32 -10.56
C ASP A 24 -49.52 -9.90 -9.38
N SER A 25 -50.02 -8.65 -9.38
CA SER A 25 -51.41 -8.30 -9.01
C SER A 25 -51.71 -6.83 -9.35
N PRO A 26 -52.83 -6.53 -10.03
CA PRO A 26 -53.16 -5.19 -10.47
C PRO A 26 -53.98 -4.46 -9.39
N SER A 27 -53.45 -3.32 -8.94
CA SER A 27 -54.27 -2.25 -8.36
C SER A 27 -53.92 -1.00 -9.16
N GLU A 28 -54.84 -0.52 -9.99
CA GLU A 28 -54.76 0.80 -10.61
C GLU A 28 -54.65 1.86 -9.50
N PRO A 29 -53.58 2.67 -9.47
CA PRO A 29 -53.60 3.96 -8.80
C PRO A 29 -53.84 5.05 -9.85
N ASP A 30 -54.56 6.09 -9.45
CA ASP A 30 -54.78 7.31 -10.22
C ASP A 30 -53.52 7.77 -10.98
N GLN A 31 -53.68 8.08 -12.27
CA GLN A 31 -52.61 8.62 -13.11
C GLN A 31 -52.16 9.98 -12.55
N VAL A 32 -51.12 9.97 -11.71
CA VAL A 32 -50.28 11.14 -11.51
C VAL A 32 -49.62 11.41 -12.86
N VAL A 33 -49.94 12.55 -13.49
CA VAL A 33 -49.19 13.02 -14.65
C VAL A 33 -47.79 13.31 -14.16
N GLU A 34 -46.87 12.38 -14.41
CA GLU A 34 -45.49 12.48 -13.99
C GLU A 34 -44.81 13.59 -14.81
N SER A 35 -44.31 14.65 -14.15
CA SER A 35 -43.78 15.84 -14.84
C SER A 35 -42.43 16.32 -14.33
N ILE A 36 -41.60 16.88 -15.21
CA ILE A 36 -40.44 17.71 -14.82
C ILE A 36 -40.90 19.10 -14.34
N ASN A 37 -40.15 19.69 -13.43
CA ASN A 37 -40.42 21.03 -12.88
C ASN A 37 -39.13 21.83 -12.70
N GLN A 38 -39.21 23.12 -12.35
CA GLN A 38 -38.02 23.97 -12.24
C GLN A 38 -36.99 23.48 -11.20
N GLY A 39 -37.38 22.69 -10.20
CA GLY A 39 -36.44 22.05 -9.25
C GLY A 39 -35.67 20.87 -9.84
N SER A 40 -35.92 20.53 -11.11
CA SER A 40 -35.23 19.48 -11.86
C SER A 40 -33.96 19.99 -12.56
N VAL A 41 -33.64 21.29 -12.47
CA VAL A 41 -32.43 21.91 -13.04
C VAL A 41 -31.65 22.66 -11.97
N GLU A 42 -30.33 22.58 -12.03
CA GLU A 42 -29.45 23.27 -11.06
C GLU A 42 -29.39 24.79 -11.30
N ASN A 43 -29.37 25.22 -12.56
CA ASN A 43 -29.28 26.62 -12.94
C ASN A 43 -30.22 26.94 -14.11
N SER A 44 -31.03 27.99 -13.95
CA SER A 44 -31.93 28.49 -14.99
C SER A 44 -31.35 29.65 -15.79
N ASN A 45 -30.22 30.22 -15.38
CA ASN A 45 -29.49 31.24 -16.14
C ASN A 45 -28.41 30.54 -16.95
N VAL A 46 -28.52 30.57 -18.26
CA VAL A 46 -27.71 29.76 -19.17
C VAL A 46 -27.17 30.58 -20.32
N HIS A 47 -26.21 30.03 -21.03
CA HIS A 47 -25.54 30.64 -22.16
C HIS A 47 -25.75 29.80 -23.43
N PRO A 48 -25.75 30.41 -24.64
CA PRO A 48 -25.61 29.64 -25.86
C PRO A 48 -24.42 28.68 -25.79
N PHE A 49 -24.61 27.46 -26.29
CA PHE A 49 -23.63 26.35 -26.25
C PHE A 49 -23.34 25.74 -24.87
N GLU A 50 -24.02 26.18 -23.82
CA GLU A 50 -23.91 25.57 -22.48
C GLU A 50 -24.67 24.24 -22.42
N PHE A 51 -24.09 23.26 -21.71
CA PHE A 51 -24.79 22.03 -21.32
C PHE A 51 -25.77 22.30 -20.18
N VAL A 52 -26.98 21.77 -20.32
CA VAL A 52 -28.00 21.86 -19.26
C VAL A 52 -28.49 20.48 -18.89
N SER A 53 -28.25 20.12 -17.62
CA SER A 53 -28.71 18.89 -16.98
C SER A 53 -30.08 19.05 -16.33
N ILE A 54 -30.96 18.11 -16.65
CA ILE A 54 -32.30 17.97 -16.08
C ILE A 54 -32.34 16.64 -15.34
N THR A 55 -32.35 16.70 -14.01
CA THR A 55 -32.46 15.54 -13.13
C THR A 55 -33.92 15.32 -12.76
N LYS A 56 -34.44 14.12 -12.99
CA LYS A 56 -35.83 13.79 -12.66
C LYS A 56 -36.08 13.94 -11.16
N THR A 57 -37.22 14.52 -10.79
CA THR A 57 -37.70 14.65 -9.40
C THR A 57 -38.72 13.58 -9.03
N SER A 58 -39.07 12.69 -9.96
CA SER A 58 -40.10 11.66 -9.85
C SER A 58 -39.58 10.29 -10.30
N SER A 59 -40.33 9.23 -10.02
CA SER A 59 -39.99 7.84 -10.35
C SER A 59 -40.06 7.49 -11.84
N ILE A 60 -40.18 8.47 -12.73
CA ILE A 60 -40.29 8.30 -14.18
C ILE A 60 -39.13 7.45 -14.72
N ILE A 61 -39.45 6.49 -15.59
CA ILE A 61 -38.44 5.81 -16.41
C ILE A 61 -38.18 6.68 -17.64
N LEU A 62 -36.98 7.26 -17.71
CA LEU A 62 -36.59 8.11 -18.83
C LEU A 62 -36.39 7.28 -20.11
N LYS A 63 -36.95 7.77 -21.23
CA LYS A 63 -36.64 7.28 -22.60
C LYS A 63 -35.22 7.69 -22.97
N GLU A 64 -34.63 7.01 -23.95
CA GLU A 64 -33.28 7.34 -24.46
C GLU A 64 -33.16 8.77 -24.97
N SER A 65 -34.21 9.30 -25.60
CA SER A 65 -34.23 10.69 -26.05
C SER A 65 -35.64 11.28 -26.09
N TYR A 66 -35.69 12.61 -26.07
CA TYR A 66 -36.88 13.43 -26.16
C TYR A 66 -36.64 14.56 -27.14
N ASN A 67 -37.60 14.81 -28.03
CA ASN A 67 -37.60 16.04 -28.82
C ASN A 67 -38.26 17.14 -27.98
N ALA A 68 -37.62 18.31 -27.95
CA ALA A 68 -38.12 19.49 -27.29
C ALA A 68 -38.04 20.69 -28.22
N THR A 69 -38.74 21.76 -27.85
CA THR A 69 -38.61 23.06 -28.51
C THR A 69 -38.04 24.05 -27.52
N PHE A 70 -37.04 24.82 -27.95
CA PHE A 70 -36.41 25.89 -27.18
C PHE A 70 -36.24 27.12 -28.09
N GLY A 71 -36.94 28.22 -27.76
CA GLY A 71 -36.89 29.44 -28.56
C GLY A 71 -37.24 29.25 -30.04
N GLY A 72 -38.19 28.34 -30.33
CA GLY A 72 -38.63 28.01 -31.69
C GLY A 72 -37.69 27.07 -32.46
N LYS A 73 -36.56 26.66 -31.88
CA LYS A 73 -35.66 25.64 -32.44
C LYS A 73 -35.97 24.27 -31.84
N VAL A 74 -35.90 23.23 -32.66
CA VAL A 74 -35.96 21.85 -32.16
C VAL A 74 -34.64 21.52 -31.50
N VAL A 75 -34.69 21.07 -30.25
CA VAL A 75 -33.53 20.57 -29.50
C VAL A 75 -33.82 19.15 -29.05
N GLN A 76 -32.78 18.31 -29.03
CA GLN A 76 -32.90 16.94 -28.57
C GLN A 76 -32.31 16.83 -27.18
N LEU A 77 -33.11 16.30 -26.24
CA LEU A 77 -32.63 15.90 -24.93
C LEU A 77 -32.32 14.42 -24.98
N ASN A 78 -31.17 14.02 -24.46
CA ASN A 78 -30.77 12.63 -24.43
C ASN A 78 -30.51 12.19 -23.00
N ARG A 79 -30.86 10.94 -22.72
CA ARG A 79 -30.63 10.29 -21.44
C ARG A 79 -29.17 9.87 -21.34
N VAL A 80 -28.53 10.20 -20.23
CA VAL A 80 -27.16 9.76 -19.93
C VAL A 80 -27.06 8.82 -18.73
N THR A 81 -28.02 8.92 -17.83
CA THR A 81 -28.18 8.06 -16.66
C THR A 81 -29.66 7.75 -16.51
N ASP A 82 -30.01 6.83 -15.62
CA ASP A 82 -31.42 6.50 -15.36
C ASP A 82 -32.24 7.69 -14.81
N SER A 83 -31.58 8.76 -14.37
CA SER A 83 -32.21 9.94 -13.77
C SER A 83 -31.98 11.25 -14.52
N THR A 84 -31.11 11.30 -15.51
CA THR A 84 -30.62 12.58 -16.06
C THR A 84 -30.81 12.67 -17.57
N LEU A 85 -31.44 13.76 -18.01
CA LEU A 85 -31.51 14.20 -19.39
C LEU A 85 -30.61 15.42 -19.59
N VAL A 86 -29.99 15.53 -20.77
CA VAL A 86 -29.26 16.74 -21.15
C VAL A 86 -29.54 17.16 -22.57
N PHE A 87 -29.45 18.48 -22.76
CA PHE A 87 -29.38 19.13 -24.05
C PHE A 87 -28.36 20.28 -23.99
N VAL A 88 -28.01 20.80 -25.16
CA VAL A 88 -27.18 22.01 -25.32
C VAL A 88 -28.09 23.17 -25.70
N ILE A 89 -27.87 24.33 -25.09
CA ILE A 89 -28.57 25.55 -25.47
C ILE A 89 -28.17 25.91 -26.93
N PRO A 90 -29.13 25.98 -27.87
CA PRO A 90 -28.80 26.33 -29.25
C PRO A 90 -28.35 27.79 -29.31
N GLU A 91 -27.62 28.14 -30.37
CA GLU A 91 -27.30 29.53 -30.64
C GLU A 91 -28.59 30.38 -30.75
N ILE A 92 -28.80 31.29 -29.81
CA ILE A 92 -30.00 32.13 -29.74
C ILE A 92 -29.68 33.45 -29.03
N GLU A 93 -30.44 34.49 -29.37
CA GLU A 93 -30.34 35.81 -28.74
C GLU A 93 -30.70 35.75 -27.25
N SER A 94 -30.16 36.69 -26.48
CA SER A 94 -30.45 36.77 -25.04
C SER A 94 -31.94 37.03 -24.78
N GLY A 95 -32.50 36.35 -23.78
CA GLY A 95 -33.93 36.42 -23.48
C GLY A 95 -34.41 35.27 -22.61
N LYS A 96 -35.70 35.29 -22.27
CA LYS A 96 -36.36 34.19 -21.55
C LYS A 96 -37.00 33.24 -22.55
N TYR A 97 -36.70 31.95 -22.41
CA TYR A 97 -37.22 30.91 -23.27
C TYR A 97 -37.68 29.72 -22.46
N ASP A 98 -38.76 29.09 -22.91
CA ASP A 98 -39.26 27.87 -22.32
C ASP A 98 -38.75 26.67 -23.14
N LEU A 99 -38.16 25.70 -22.45
CA LEU A 99 -37.91 24.36 -22.97
C LEU A 99 -39.19 23.55 -22.82
N THR A 100 -39.84 23.24 -23.93
CA THR A 100 -41.09 22.47 -23.94
C THR A 100 -40.84 21.05 -24.45
N LEU A 101 -41.21 20.04 -23.65
CA LEU A 101 -41.21 18.62 -24.03
C LEU A 101 -42.40 17.87 -23.43
N ASP A 102 -42.59 16.62 -23.84
CA ASP A 102 -43.70 15.77 -23.39
C ASP A 102 -43.75 15.53 -21.87
N LEU A 103 -42.64 15.77 -21.16
CA LEU A 103 -42.55 15.65 -19.70
C LEU A 103 -42.92 16.94 -18.95
N GLY A 104 -43.07 18.07 -19.63
CA GLY A 104 -43.33 19.38 -19.01
C GLY A 104 -42.57 20.53 -19.67
N SER A 105 -42.61 21.69 -19.02
CA SER A 105 -41.95 22.91 -19.49
C SER A 105 -41.04 23.49 -18.42
N LEU A 106 -39.84 23.92 -18.83
CA LEU A 106 -38.85 24.55 -17.95
C LEU A 106 -38.48 25.92 -18.51
N GLN A 107 -38.37 26.93 -17.66
CA GLN A 107 -37.98 28.27 -18.10
C GLN A 107 -36.49 28.50 -17.88
N PHE A 108 -35.86 29.10 -18.89
CA PHE A 108 -34.46 29.50 -18.87
C PHE A 108 -34.31 30.97 -19.24
N ASN A 109 -33.32 31.61 -18.66
CA ASN A 109 -32.88 32.95 -18.98
C ASN A 109 -31.53 32.85 -19.71
N VAL A 110 -31.55 33.08 -21.02
CA VAL A 110 -30.36 32.97 -21.88
C VAL A 110 -29.63 34.31 -21.90
N THR A 111 -28.33 34.29 -21.63
CA THR A 111 -27.46 35.47 -21.75
C THR A 111 -26.29 35.18 -22.67
N LYS A 112 -25.90 36.18 -23.48
CA LYS A 112 -24.88 36.00 -24.52
C LYS A 112 -23.53 35.58 -23.93
N THR A 113 -22.94 34.54 -24.50
CA THR A 113 -21.52 34.19 -24.26
C THR A 113 -20.65 35.22 -24.96
N THR A 114 -19.77 35.91 -24.23
CA THR A 114 -18.80 36.83 -24.82
C THR A 114 -17.40 36.25 -24.73
N VAL A 115 -16.75 36.09 -25.88
CA VAL A 115 -15.32 35.78 -25.96
C VAL A 115 -14.63 37.04 -26.49
N ALA A 116 -13.65 37.56 -25.73
CA ALA A 116 -12.98 38.81 -26.10
C ALA A 116 -11.94 38.63 -27.21
N ASN A 117 -11.32 37.45 -27.27
CA ASN A 117 -10.38 37.03 -28.31
C ASN A 117 -10.31 35.50 -28.33
N GLU A 118 -10.88 34.88 -29.36
CA GLU A 118 -11.03 33.43 -29.50
C GLU A 118 -9.68 32.73 -29.67
N GLU A 119 -8.81 33.32 -30.50
CA GLU A 119 -7.50 32.74 -30.82
C GLU A 119 -6.57 32.82 -29.62
N ALA A 120 -6.60 33.93 -28.88
CA ALA A 120 -5.86 34.08 -27.63
C ALA A 120 -6.39 33.14 -26.54
N LEU A 121 -7.71 32.91 -26.46
CA LEU A 121 -8.30 32.01 -25.47
C LEU A 121 -7.75 30.59 -25.61
N ILE A 122 -7.83 30.02 -26.81
CA ILE A 122 -7.38 28.64 -27.08
C ILE A 122 -5.86 28.54 -27.03
N SER A 123 -5.12 29.54 -27.54
CA SER A 123 -3.67 29.57 -27.41
C SER A 123 -3.23 29.57 -25.94
N ASN A 124 -3.91 30.34 -25.08
CA ASN A 124 -3.60 30.39 -23.66
C ASN A 124 -3.83 29.04 -22.96
N VAL A 125 -4.83 28.26 -23.38
CA VAL A 125 -5.05 26.90 -22.85
C VAL A 125 -3.83 26.02 -23.12
N PHE A 126 -3.34 26.00 -24.36
CA PHE A 126 -2.18 25.18 -24.72
C PHE A 126 -0.87 25.69 -24.12
N THR A 127 -0.69 27.01 -23.99
CA THR A 127 0.47 27.57 -23.28
C THR A 127 0.43 27.24 -21.79
N THR A 128 -0.75 27.37 -21.15
CA THR A 128 -0.91 26.98 -19.74
C THR A 128 -0.63 25.50 -19.53
N PHE A 129 -1.05 24.65 -20.47
CA PHE A 129 -0.70 23.24 -20.46
C PHE A 129 0.82 23.04 -20.46
N ASP A 130 1.54 23.68 -21.39
CA ASP A 130 3.00 23.56 -21.49
C ASP A 130 3.70 24.03 -20.20
N ASP A 131 3.30 25.20 -19.68
CA ASP A 131 3.85 25.75 -18.44
C ASP A 131 3.61 24.82 -17.24
N GLN A 132 2.42 24.23 -17.14
CA GLN A 132 2.08 23.30 -16.06
C GLN A 132 2.88 22.01 -16.18
N ILE A 133 2.97 21.45 -17.39
CA ILE A 133 3.72 20.24 -17.66
C ILE A 133 5.22 20.44 -17.40
N GLU A 134 5.81 21.58 -17.75
CA GLU A 134 7.21 21.90 -17.45
C GLU A 134 7.46 22.06 -15.94
N ALA A 135 6.49 22.61 -15.21
CA ALA A 135 6.58 22.75 -13.76
C ALA A 135 6.50 21.41 -13.00
N LEU A 136 5.95 20.36 -13.64
CA LEU A 136 5.87 19.03 -13.06
C LEU A 136 7.28 18.39 -13.00
N SER A 137 7.90 18.42 -11.82
CA SER A 137 9.17 17.74 -11.54
C SER A 137 8.95 16.22 -11.40
N ILE A 138 8.59 15.54 -12.49
CA ILE A 138 8.18 14.13 -12.49
C ILE A 138 9.32 13.20 -12.94
N PRO A 139 9.62 12.11 -12.19
CA PRO A 139 10.67 11.16 -12.55
C PRO A 139 10.27 10.12 -13.62
N ALA A 140 9.00 10.06 -14.06
CA ALA A 140 8.48 9.10 -15.04
C ALA A 140 8.35 9.71 -16.47
N PRO A 141 9.19 9.33 -17.45
CA PRO A 141 9.16 9.91 -18.81
C PRO A 141 7.90 9.59 -19.62
N ASN A 142 7.27 8.44 -19.36
CA ASN A 142 6.18 7.92 -20.21
C ASN A 142 4.85 8.68 -20.04
N GLU A 143 4.56 9.18 -18.83
CA GLU A 143 3.33 9.95 -18.55
C GLU A 143 3.38 11.35 -19.19
N LEU A 144 4.57 11.94 -19.18
CA LEU A 144 4.86 13.22 -19.82
C LEU A 144 4.73 13.14 -21.34
N GLU A 145 5.28 12.09 -21.94
CA GLU A 145 5.21 11.83 -23.37
C GLU A 145 3.77 11.63 -23.84
N THR A 146 2.99 10.84 -23.08
CA THR A 146 1.57 10.58 -23.39
C THR A 146 0.76 11.88 -23.36
N SER A 147 0.93 12.70 -22.32
CA SER A 147 0.25 13.99 -22.18
C SER A 147 0.60 14.95 -23.30
N THR A 148 1.89 15.03 -23.66
CA THR A 148 2.37 15.89 -24.74
C THR A 148 1.86 15.43 -26.11
N SER A 149 1.84 14.12 -26.36
CA SER A 149 1.29 13.54 -27.58
C SER A 149 -0.19 13.87 -27.73
N PHE A 150 -0.97 13.69 -26.67
CA PHE A 150 -2.39 14.01 -26.66
C PHE A 150 -2.64 15.49 -27.01
N LYS A 151 -1.95 16.42 -26.34
CA LYS A 151 -2.04 17.87 -26.62
C LYS A 151 -1.74 18.18 -28.09
N ASN A 152 -0.71 17.56 -28.67
CA ASN A 152 -0.34 17.76 -30.08
C ASN A 152 -1.42 17.26 -31.05
N GLU A 153 -2.08 16.14 -30.75
CA GLU A 153 -3.21 15.64 -31.54
C GLU A 153 -4.40 16.60 -31.47
N VAL A 154 -4.74 17.11 -30.29
CA VAL A 154 -5.83 18.09 -30.12
C VAL A 154 -5.52 19.39 -30.87
N MET A 155 -4.29 19.89 -30.79
CA MET A 155 -3.86 21.08 -31.50
C MET A 155 -3.92 20.89 -33.03
N THR A 156 -3.53 19.70 -33.52
CA THR A 156 -3.66 19.35 -34.95
C THR A 156 -5.12 19.35 -35.40
N LEU A 157 -6.00 18.75 -34.60
CA LEU A 157 -7.45 18.70 -34.86
C LEU A 157 -8.04 20.12 -34.90
N TYR A 158 -7.75 20.95 -33.89
CA TYR A 158 -8.22 22.33 -33.81
C TYR A 158 -7.72 23.17 -34.99
N ASN A 159 -6.44 23.03 -35.36
CA ASN A 159 -5.87 23.78 -36.48
C ASN A 159 -6.46 23.41 -37.84
N SER A 160 -7.06 22.21 -37.96
CA SER A 160 -7.76 21.79 -39.18
C SER A 160 -9.14 22.43 -39.37
N LEU A 161 -9.68 23.08 -38.33
CA LEU A 161 -10.99 23.73 -38.37
C LEU A 161 -10.98 25.05 -39.15
N SER A 162 -12.11 25.38 -39.78
CA SER A 162 -12.36 26.71 -40.35
C SER A 162 -12.50 27.79 -39.27
N THR A 163 -12.39 29.07 -39.64
CA THR A 163 -12.53 30.20 -38.70
C THR A 163 -13.84 30.15 -37.91
N VAL A 164 -14.97 29.94 -38.59
CA VAL A 164 -16.30 29.85 -37.94
C VAL A 164 -16.35 28.69 -36.95
N GLN A 165 -15.78 27.54 -37.31
CA GLN A 165 -15.72 26.39 -36.40
C GLN A 165 -14.82 26.65 -35.19
N LYS A 166 -13.74 27.41 -35.35
CA LYS A 166 -12.88 27.81 -34.22
C LYS A 166 -13.61 28.78 -33.29
N GLU A 167 -14.40 29.70 -33.82
CA GLU A 167 -15.26 30.59 -33.03
C GLU A 167 -16.30 29.80 -32.22
N GLU A 168 -16.98 28.83 -32.85
CA GLU A 168 -17.93 27.95 -32.15
C GLU A 168 -17.24 27.10 -31.07
N VAL A 169 -16.00 26.62 -31.31
CA VAL A 169 -15.20 25.92 -30.29
C VAL A 169 -14.92 26.83 -29.09
N ALA A 170 -14.52 28.07 -29.34
CA ALA A 170 -14.21 29.03 -28.27
C ALA A 170 -15.45 29.40 -27.44
N LEU A 171 -16.61 29.58 -28.08
CA LEU A 171 -17.88 29.84 -27.41
C LEU A 171 -18.31 28.65 -26.55
N PHE A 172 -18.23 27.43 -27.10
CA PHE A 172 -18.55 26.21 -26.38
C PHE A 172 -17.63 26.01 -25.17
N TYR A 173 -16.32 26.15 -25.38
CA TYR A 173 -15.32 26.07 -24.31
C TYR A 173 -15.65 27.08 -23.20
N GLN A 174 -15.89 28.35 -23.56
CA GLN A 174 -16.13 29.42 -22.60
C GLN A 174 -17.41 29.20 -21.79
N ALA A 175 -18.46 28.62 -22.37
CA ALA A 175 -19.72 28.33 -21.69
C ALA A 175 -19.61 27.17 -20.68
N ASN A 176 -18.66 26.26 -20.84
CA ASN A 176 -18.59 25.01 -20.07
C ASN A 176 -17.29 24.85 -19.24
N LYS A 177 -16.34 25.77 -19.36
CA LYS A 177 -15.01 25.67 -18.72
C LYS A 177 -15.03 25.55 -17.22
N ASP A 178 -16.04 26.10 -16.54
CA ASP A 178 -16.09 26.11 -15.08
C ASP A 178 -16.24 24.71 -14.50
N ILE A 179 -16.87 23.78 -15.22
CA ILE A 179 -16.98 22.39 -14.77
C ILE A 179 -15.63 21.67 -14.82
N PHE A 180 -14.89 21.84 -15.92
CA PHE A 180 -13.53 21.27 -16.06
C PHE A 180 -12.53 21.96 -15.14
N LYS A 181 -12.69 23.26 -14.90
CA LYS A 181 -11.91 24.01 -13.93
C LYS A 181 -12.15 23.49 -12.52
N ALA A 182 -13.41 23.24 -12.13
CA ALA A 182 -13.73 22.63 -10.84
C ALA A 182 -13.10 21.23 -10.70
N PHE A 183 -13.20 20.39 -11.73
CA PHE A 183 -12.53 19.09 -11.74
C PHE A 183 -11.00 19.24 -11.61
N LYS A 184 -10.39 20.11 -12.42
CA LYS A 184 -8.94 20.38 -12.40
C LYS A 184 -8.50 20.86 -11.03
N GLU A 185 -9.21 21.81 -10.42
CA GLU A 185 -8.94 22.31 -9.08
C GLU A 185 -9.07 21.18 -8.05
N ASN A 186 -10.10 20.33 -8.15
CA ASN A 186 -10.21 19.15 -7.29
C ASN A 186 -8.99 18.24 -7.45
N VAL A 187 -8.53 17.96 -8.67
CA VAL A 187 -7.35 17.12 -8.90
C VAL A 187 -6.06 17.75 -8.42
N SER A 188 -5.79 19.01 -8.79
CA SER A 188 -4.51 19.68 -8.52
C SER A 188 -4.38 20.23 -7.10
N THR A 189 -5.50 20.53 -6.44
CA THR A 189 -5.51 21.17 -5.11
C THR A 189 -6.20 20.36 -4.03
N ILE A 190 -7.02 19.35 -4.39
CA ILE A 190 -7.75 18.47 -3.45
C ILE A 190 -7.18 17.02 -3.45
N TYR A 191 -6.36 16.63 -4.44
CA TYR A 191 -5.81 15.26 -4.54
C TYR A 191 -4.27 15.15 -4.71
N ASP A 192 -3.48 16.20 -4.49
CA ASP A 192 -2.01 16.18 -4.50
C ASP A 192 -1.42 15.39 -3.31
N ALA A 193 -0.72 14.25 -3.52
CA ALA A 193 -0.38 13.33 -2.42
C ALA A 193 0.42 13.93 -1.22
N PRO A 194 1.26 14.97 -1.34
CA PRO A 194 1.89 15.64 -0.20
C PRO A 194 0.98 16.58 0.59
N THR A 195 -0.07 17.15 -0.05
CA THR A 195 -0.96 18.14 0.59
C THR A 195 -2.41 17.69 0.68
N THR A 196 -2.77 16.57 0.05
CA THR A 196 -4.16 16.29 -0.28
C THR A 196 -4.52 14.84 -0.33
N LEU A 197 -4.87 14.42 0.87
CA LEU A 197 -6.08 13.66 1.07
C LEU A 197 -7.02 14.45 1.99
N VAL A 198 -7.06 15.76 1.71
CA VAL A 198 -7.56 16.78 2.60
C VAL A 198 -9.01 17.06 2.25
N ARG A 199 -9.89 16.55 3.11
CA ARG A 199 -11.10 17.31 3.48
C ARG A 199 -11.55 17.10 4.92
N LYS A 200 -11.01 16.09 5.63
CA LYS A 200 -11.37 15.79 7.04
C LYS A 200 -10.19 15.49 7.98
N GLY A 201 -8.96 15.77 7.57
CA GLY A 201 -7.75 15.64 8.40
C GLY A 201 -6.53 15.81 7.51
N ASN A 202 -5.54 16.58 7.94
CA ASN A 202 -4.32 16.73 7.14
C ASN A 202 -3.47 15.46 7.25
N GLN A 203 -2.81 15.01 6.17
CA GLN A 203 -1.74 14.00 6.32
C GLN A 203 -0.61 14.49 7.25
N SER A 204 -0.41 15.81 7.36
CA SER A 204 0.51 16.40 8.35
C SER A 204 0.05 16.22 9.80
N GLU A 205 -1.22 15.88 10.02
CA GLU A 205 -1.79 15.49 11.32
C GLU A 205 -1.74 13.97 11.54
N CYS A 206 -1.40 13.17 10.51
CA CYS A 206 -1.17 11.76 10.72
C CYS A 206 0.01 11.60 11.69
N PRO A 207 -0.13 10.75 12.73
CA PRO A 207 0.93 10.52 13.69
C PRO A 207 2.18 10.05 12.94
N LYS A 208 3.32 10.70 13.18
CA LYS A 208 4.63 10.27 12.63
C LYS A 208 5.44 9.46 13.64
N THR A 209 4.81 9.15 14.78
CA THR A 209 5.42 8.46 15.91
C THR A 209 5.39 6.95 15.74
N ASP A 210 4.45 6.43 14.95
CA ASP A 210 4.29 5.02 14.65
C ASP A 210 3.91 4.86 13.18
N PHE A 211 4.55 3.91 12.50
CA PHE A 211 4.38 3.67 11.06
C PHE A 211 2.96 3.17 10.76
N LYS A 212 2.43 2.20 11.50
CA LYS A 212 1.06 1.72 11.29
C LYS A 212 0.02 2.82 11.51
N GLU A 213 0.17 3.66 12.53
CA GLU A 213 -0.71 4.82 12.74
C GLU A 213 -0.61 5.82 11.59
N PHE A 214 0.60 6.15 11.15
CA PHE A 214 0.86 7.01 10.00
C PHE A 214 0.14 6.49 8.74
N TYR A 215 0.37 5.22 8.41
CA TYR A 215 -0.16 4.59 7.20
C TYR A 215 -1.67 4.33 7.28
N SER A 216 -2.21 3.97 8.45
CA SER A 216 -3.66 3.82 8.62
C SER A 216 -4.39 5.15 8.49
N CYS A 217 -3.84 6.22 9.07
CA CYS A 217 -4.35 7.58 8.88
C CYS A 217 -4.27 7.99 7.40
N THR A 218 -3.14 7.73 6.76
CA THR A 218 -2.93 8.01 5.33
C THR A 218 -3.91 7.25 4.46
N ALA A 219 -4.09 5.95 4.68
CA ALA A 219 -5.01 5.11 3.93
C ALA A 219 -6.47 5.57 4.10
N LYS A 220 -6.88 5.94 5.32
CA LYS A 220 -8.22 6.51 5.55
C LYS A 220 -8.46 7.76 4.70
N ASN A 221 -7.49 8.66 4.71
CA ASN A 221 -7.57 9.88 3.93
C ASN A 221 -7.59 9.53 2.43
N LEU A 222 -6.79 8.55 1.98
CA LEU A 222 -6.69 8.09 0.58
C LEU A 222 -8.03 7.56 0.11
N ALA A 223 -8.67 6.73 0.92
CA ALA A 223 -9.98 6.18 0.64
C ALA A 223 -11.02 7.27 0.39
N SER A 224 -11.08 8.27 1.28
CA SER A 224 -12.00 9.40 1.16
C SER A 224 -11.78 10.20 -0.12
N SER A 225 -10.52 10.42 -0.51
CA SER A 225 -10.20 11.11 -1.76
C SER A 225 -10.51 10.27 -2.98
N SER A 226 -10.24 8.96 -2.97
CA SER A 226 -10.58 8.07 -4.08
C SER A 226 -12.08 8.07 -4.36
N VAL A 227 -12.92 8.09 -3.31
CA VAL A 227 -14.37 8.20 -3.45
C VAL A 227 -14.77 9.55 -4.07
N GLN A 228 -14.19 10.65 -3.61
CA GLN A 228 -14.52 11.98 -4.13
C GLN A 228 -14.02 12.18 -5.57
N LEU A 229 -12.83 11.69 -5.91
CA LEU A 229 -12.34 11.70 -7.29
C LEU A 229 -13.23 10.84 -8.18
N GLY A 230 -13.69 9.68 -7.70
CA GLY A 230 -14.70 8.86 -8.38
C GLY A 230 -16.00 9.63 -8.66
N ALA A 231 -16.46 10.46 -7.71
CA ALA A 231 -17.61 11.33 -7.91
C ALA A 231 -17.35 12.42 -8.96
N SER A 232 -16.19 13.10 -8.91
CA SER A 232 -15.81 14.10 -9.91
C SER A 232 -15.65 13.49 -11.31
N LEU A 233 -15.13 12.26 -11.42
CA LEU A 233 -15.04 11.54 -12.69
C LEU A 233 -16.42 11.21 -13.23
N LYS A 234 -17.38 10.88 -12.37
CA LYS A 234 -18.76 10.67 -12.79
C LYS A 234 -19.36 11.96 -13.36
N GLU A 235 -19.11 13.12 -12.76
CA GLU A 235 -19.56 14.42 -13.31
C GLU A 235 -18.93 14.70 -14.68
N MET A 236 -17.63 14.45 -14.84
CA MET A 236 -16.94 14.58 -16.14
C MET A 236 -17.46 13.53 -17.17
N ALA A 237 -17.72 12.31 -16.73
CA ALA A 237 -18.29 11.24 -17.55
C ALA A 237 -19.67 11.60 -18.05
N GLU A 238 -20.48 12.21 -17.22
CA GLU A 238 -21.78 12.75 -17.58
C GLU A 238 -21.63 13.77 -18.72
N ILE A 239 -20.66 14.70 -18.66
CA ILE A 239 -20.38 15.66 -19.75
C ILE A 239 -19.98 14.99 -21.06
N ILE A 240 -19.09 14.00 -20.99
CA ILE A 240 -18.65 13.28 -22.19
C ILE A 240 -19.78 12.41 -22.75
N ALA A 241 -20.59 11.80 -21.88
CA ALA A 241 -21.80 11.10 -22.24
C ALA A 241 -22.82 12.06 -22.88
N TYR A 242 -22.93 13.31 -22.41
CA TYR A 242 -23.78 14.35 -23.01
C TYR A 242 -23.42 14.61 -24.46
N ALA A 243 -22.13 14.79 -24.73
CA ALA A 243 -21.63 14.95 -26.09
C ALA A 243 -21.92 13.72 -26.96
N THR A 244 -21.71 12.52 -26.40
CA THR A 244 -21.98 11.24 -27.08
C THR A 244 -23.47 11.09 -27.41
N ALA A 245 -24.35 11.45 -26.48
CA ALA A 245 -25.79 11.24 -26.55
C ALA A 245 -26.48 12.21 -27.52
N LEU A 246 -25.91 13.40 -27.76
CA LEU A 246 -26.36 14.34 -28.82
C LEU A 246 -26.13 13.81 -30.25
N GLY A 247 -25.75 12.55 -30.43
CA GLY A 247 -25.47 11.93 -31.73
C GLY A 247 -24.12 12.34 -32.32
N LEU A 248 -23.27 12.98 -31.52
CA LEU A 248 -22.03 13.64 -31.95
C LEU A 248 -20.79 12.74 -31.79
N LEU A 249 -20.96 11.45 -32.13
CA LEU A 249 -20.00 10.32 -32.16
C LEU A 249 -20.14 9.29 -31.03
N SER A 250 -20.39 8.05 -31.43
CA SER A 250 -20.40 6.81 -30.63
C SER A 250 -19.05 6.49 -30.00
N LYS A 251 -18.96 6.13 -28.70
CA LYS A 251 -17.81 5.46 -28.00
C LYS A 251 -16.39 6.04 -28.23
N SER A 252 -16.19 7.00 -29.13
CA SER A 252 -14.92 7.35 -29.76
C SER A 252 -14.19 8.45 -29.01
N ILE A 253 -14.92 9.29 -28.28
CA ILE A 253 -14.32 10.29 -27.38
C ILE A 253 -13.55 9.58 -26.27
N LEU A 254 -14.12 8.52 -25.67
CA LEU A 254 -13.47 7.76 -24.59
C LEU A 254 -12.46 6.72 -25.11
N VAL A 255 -12.73 6.08 -26.25
CA VAL A 255 -11.98 4.87 -26.68
C VAL A 255 -11.00 5.10 -27.83
N LEU A 256 -11.11 6.16 -28.63
CA LEU A 256 -10.31 6.27 -29.86
C LEU A 256 -9.30 7.43 -29.88
N GLY A 257 -9.37 8.36 -28.92
CA GLY A 257 -8.49 9.53 -28.87
C GLY A 257 -8.77 10.59 -29.94
N PRO A 258 -8.12 11.76 -29.88
CA PRO A 258 -8.40 12.90 -30.75
C PRO A 258 -8.13 12.61 -32.24
N ALA A 259 -7.03 11.92 -32.56
CA ALA A 259 -6.67 11.62 -33.95
C ALA A 259 -7.72 10.79 -34.70
N ALA A 260 -8.44 9.89 -34.02
CA ALA A 260 -9.45 9.04 -34.65
C ALA A 260 -10.77 9.76 -34.94
N VAL A 261 -11.08 10.81 -34.18
CA VAL A 261 -12.32 11.60 -34.31
C VAL A 261 -12.35 12.41 -35.61
N GLY A 262 -11.20 12.96 -36.02
CA GLY A 262 -11.09 13.76 -37.25
C GLY A 262 -11.43 12.99 -38.53
N LEU A 263 -11.45 11.65 -38.48
CA LEU A 263 -11.76 10.79 -39.63
C LEU A 263 -13.26 10.47 -39.78
N VAL A 264 -14.09 10.73 -38.76
CA VAL A 264 -15.49 10.25 -38.71
C VAL A 264 -16.54 11.34 -38.47
N ALA A 265 -16.15 12.53 -38.03
CA ALA A 265 -17.06 13.63 -37.71
C ALA A 265 -17.14 14.68 -38.83
N VAL A 266 -18.35 15.12 -39.20
CA VAL A 266 -18.59 16.20 -40.18
C VAL A 266 -19.55 17.23 -39.59
N GLY A 267 -19.26 18.53 -39.78
CA GLY A 267 -20.15 19.63 -39.37
C GLY A 267 -20.01 20.07 -37.90
N THR A 268 -21.12 20.46 -37.28
CA THR A 268 -21.19 20.97 -35.88
C THR A 268 -20.75 19.96 -34.83
N THR A 269 -20.83 18.67 -35.14
CA THR A 269 -20.28 17.56 -34.34
C THR A 269 -18.80 17.71 -34.05
N LEU A 270 -18.01 18.07 -35.07
CA LEU A 270 -16.57 18.16 -34.93
C LEU A 270 -16.16 19.31 -33.99
N VAL A 271 -16.93 20.40 -33.99
CA VAL A 271 -16.71 21.57 -33.12
C VAL A 271 -16.88 21.21 -31.66
N ILE A 272 -18.02 20.62 -31.29
CA ILE A 272 -18.32 20.24 -29.91
C ILE A 272 -17.27 19.26 -29.39
N VAL A 273 -16.90 18.27 -30.19
CA VAL A 273 -15.90 17.28 -29.80
C VAL A 273 -14.51 17.90 -29.65
N THR A 274 -14.12 18.80 -30.56
CA THR A 274 -12.83 19.52 -30.44
C THR A 274 -12.80 20.38 -29.19
N ALA A 275 -13.89 21.07 -28.87
CA ALA A 275 -13.98 21.89 -27.66
C ALA A 275 -13.86 21.05 -26.38
N ILE A 276 -14.47 19.86 -26.34
CA ILE A 276 -14.32 18.92 -25.23
C ILE A 276 -12.86 18.46 -25.09
N TYR A 277 -12.18 18.15 -26.19
CA TYR A 277 -10.77 17.81 -26.12
C TYR A 277 -9.90 18.95 -25.63
N VAL A 278 -10.18 20.19 -26.02
CA VAL A 278 -9.50 21.38 -25.46
C VAL A 278 -9.76 21.49 -23.96
N LEU A 279 -11.00 21.31 -23.50
CA LEU A 279 -11.33 21.30 -22.07
C LEU A 279 -10.59 20.19 -21.31
N ILE A 280 -10.47 18.99 -21.88
CA ILE A 280 -9.71 17.87 -21.31
C ILE A 280 -8.22 18.24 -21.20
N THR A 281 -7.66 18.99 -22.15
CA THR A 281 -6.24 19.40 -22.04
C THR A 281 -5.96 20.22 -20.79
N GLU A 282 -6.91 20.97 -20.23
CA GLU A 282 -6.69 21.65 -18.95
C GLU A 282 -6.56 20.71 -17.76
N VAL A 283 -7.18 19.53 -17.85
CA VAL A 283 -7.25 18.57 -16.75
C VAL A 283 -6.03 17.66 -16.70
N ILE A 284 -5.48 17.30 -17.86
CA ILE A 284 -4.37 16.33 -17.99
C ILE A 284 -3.14 16.68 -17.12
N PRO A 285 -2.65 17.92 -17.05
CA PRO A 285 -1.51 18.25 -16.19
C PRO A 285 -1.78 17.98 -14.71
N ALA A 286 -3.00 18.28 -14.24
CA ALA A 286 -3.39 18.00 -12.85
C ALA A 286 -3.41 16.48 -12.58
N VAL A 287 -3.96 15.69 -13.50
CA VAL A 287 -3.96 14.24 -13.41
C VAL A 287 -2.55 13.65 -13.42
N THR A 288 -1.69 14.16 -14.30
CA THR A 288 -0.28 13.73 -14.40
C THR A 288 0.45 14.01 -13.09
N GLY A 289 0.23 15.20 -12.49
CA GLY A 289 0.73 15.53 -11.17
C GLY A 289 0.23 14.56 -10.09
N LEU A 290 -1.08 14.25 -10.06
CA LEU A 290 -1.67 13.27 -9.15
C LEU A 290 -1.00 11.89 -9.27
N PHE A 291 -0.79 11.36 -10.48
CA PHE A 291 -0.22 10.03 -10.69
C PHE A 291 1.22 9.91 -10.20
N SER A 292 2.05 10.89 -10.53
CA SER A 292 3.42 10.98 -10.02
C SER A 292 3.47 10.96 -8.50
N LYS A 293 2.54 11.63 -7.84
CA LYS A 293 2.46 11.69 -6.37
C LYS A 293 1.86 10.43 -5.74
N LEU A 294 0.87 9.84 -6.39
CA LEU A 294 0.21 8.61 -5.93
C LEU A 294 1.13 7.39 -6.06
N SER A 295 1.96 7.33 -7.11
CA SER A 295 2.88 6.21 -7.35
C SER A 295 3.91 6.04 -6.22
N GLU A 296 4.44 7.13 -5.64
CA GLU A 296 5.32 7.07 -4.46
C GLU A 296 4.68 6.29 -3.29
N PHE A 297 3.39 6.51 -3.05
CA PHE A 297 2.64 5.79 -2.02
C PHE A 297 2.33 4.35 -2.40
N LEU A 298 1.86 4.11 -3.63
CA LEU A 298 1.43 2.78 -4.09
C LEU A 298 2.58 1.78 -4.25
N TYR A 299 3.80 2.28 -4.48
CA TYR A 299 4.99 1.47 -4.67
C TYR A 299 5.82 1.29 -3.37
N SER A 300 5.39 1.91 -2.26
CA SER A 300 6.10 1.80 -0.98
C SER A 300 5.83 0.45 -0.30
N ASN A 301 6.87 -0.14 0.31
CA ASN A 301 6.78 -1.35 1.14
C ASN A 301 6.41 -0.96 2.58
N TRP A 302 5.14 -1.08 2.96
CA TRP A 302 4.69 -0.61 4.28
C TRP A 302 3.86 -1.61 5.09
N VAL A 303 3.57 -2.81 4.56
CA VAL A 303 2.93 -3.89 5.33
C VAL A 303 3.98 -4.93 5.70
N LEU A 304 4.15 -5.23 7.00
CA LEU A 304 4.99 -6.36 7.40
C LEU A 304 4.32 -7.63 6.85
N THR A 305 4.97 -8.29 5.90
CA THR A 305 4.36 -9.33 5.07
C THR A 305 4.19 -10.62 5.84
N LYS A 306 5.23 -10.90 6.64
CA LYS A 306 5.48 -12.13 7.35
C LYS A 306 6.79 -11.96 8.13
N ALA A 307 6.74 -12.18 9.44
CA ALA A 307 7.85 -12.71 10.20
C ALA A 307 7.80 -14.23 10.05
N THR A 308 8.79 -14.82 9.40
CA THR A 308 8.93 -16.28 9.35
C THR A 308 9.77 -16.70 10.55
N PHE A 309 9.15 -17.43 11.47
CA PHE A 309 9.80 -17.92 12.68
C PHE A 309 10.55 -19.23 12.38
N LEU A 310 11.71 -19.12 11.72
CA LEU A 310 12.54 -20.27 11.39
C LEU A 310 13.45 -20.62 12.55
N VAL A 311 12.90 -21.26 13.58
CA VAL A 311 13.68 -21.67 14.75
C VAL A 311 14.73 -22.70 14.33
N LEU A 312 16.02 -22.29 14.31
CA LEU A 312 17.13 -23.18 13.99
C LEU A 312 17.25 -24.34 14.98
N THR A 313 16.82 -24.11 16.23
CA THR A 313 16.89 -25.11 17.30
C THR A 313 15.65 -25.05 18.19
N ALA A 314 14.76 -26.03 18.05
CA ALA A 314 13.68 -26.28 19.02
C ALA A 314 14.19 -26.95 20.31
N GLU A 315 15.46 -27.36 20.33
CA GLU A 315 16.15 -27.89 21.50
C GLU A 315 17.16 -26.87 22.00
N PHE A 316 16.92 -26.32 23.18
CA PHE A 316 17.83 -25.42 23.87
C PHE A 316 18.73 -26.21 24.79
N SER A 317 20.01 -25.86 24.82
CA SER A 317 20.91 -26.31 25.88
C SER A 317 20.79 -25.35 27.06
N SER A 318 20.60 -25.88 28.28
CA SER A 318 20.41 -25.07 29.48
C SER A 318 21.57 -24.10 29.66
N GLY A 319 21.26 -22.81 29.72
CA GLY A 319 22.26 -21.77 29.90
C GLY A 319 23.01 -21.36 28.61
N ILE A 320 22.65 -21.89 27.44
CA ILE A 320 23.27 -21.57 26.15
C ILE A 320 22.32 -20.72 25.31
N GLU A 321 22.87 -19.67 24.69
CA GLU A 321 22.14 -18.78 23.78
C GLU A 321 21.98 -19.42 22.40
N ASN A 322 20.78 -19.33 21.82
CA ASN A 322 20.46 -19.87 20.51
C ASN A 322 19.69 -18.84 19.66
N ALA A 323 19.96 -18.83 18.35
CA ALA A 323 19.28 -17.95 17.40
C ALA A 323 17.90 -18.48 17.01
N LEU A 324 16.89 -17.61 17.05
CA LEU A 324 15.54 -17.86 16.57
C LEU A 324 15.42 -17.73 15.05
N ASN A 325 16.37 -17.05 14.39
CA ASN A 325 16.48 -16.87 12.94
C ASN A 325 15.13 -16.44 12.32
N ILE A 326 14.77 -15.19 12.60
CA ILE A 326 13.49 -14.61 12.20
C ILE A 326 13.68 -13.84 10.90
N ASP A 327 13.06 -14.29 9.81
CA ASP A 327 13.08 -13.54 8.53
C ASP A 327 11.85 -12.64 8.47
N ALA A 328 12.02 -11.35 8.80
CA ALA A 328 10.99 -10.33 8.75
C ALA A 328 11.15 -9.44 7.51
N ARG A 329 10.03 -9.18 6.82
CA ARG A 329 10.00 -8.42 5.57
C ARG A 329 8.83 -7.47 5.50
N PHE A 330 9.00 -6.34 4.82
CA PHE A 330 7.91 -5.44 4.38
C PHE A 330 7.61 -5.65 2.90
N ARG A 331 6.34 -5.56 2.50
CA ARG A 331 5.92 -5.52 1.08
C ARG A 331 4.89 -4.43 0.86
N ALA A 332 4.74 -4.07 -0.40
CA ALA A 332 3.63 -3.28 -0.87
C ALA A 332 2.30 -4.02 -0.65
N ILE A 333 1.30 -3.28 -0.21
CA ILE A 333 -0.02 -3.85 0.03
C ILE A 333 -0.62 -4.45 -1.24
N ARG A 334 -1.35 -5.57 -1.09
CA ARG A 334 -2.15 -6.15 -2.16
C ARG A 334 -3.64 -6.01 -1.84
N SER A 335 -4.45 -5.95 -2.89
CA SER A 335 -5.91 -5.89 -2.80
C SER A 335 -6.56 -7.12 -2.11
N THR A 336 -5.80 -8.19 -1.89
CA THR A 336 -6.26 -9.45 -1.29
C THR A 336 -5.79 -9.65 0.15
N ASP A 337 -5.09 -8.68 0.73
CA ASP A 337 -4.54 -8.80 2.08
C ASP A 337 -5.66 -8.81 3.14
N ALA A 338 -5.67 -9.87 3.96
CA ALA A 338 -6.70 -10.09 4.99
C ALA A 338 -6.32 -9.51 6.37
N GLU A 339 -5.03 -9.23 6.61
CA GLU A 339 -4.48 -8.77 7.89
C GLU A 339 -4.08 -7.28 7.85
N VAL A 340 -4.90 -6.46 7.22
CA VAL A 340 -4.68 -5.01 7.14
C VAL A 340 -5.66 -4.24 8.02
N SER A 341 -5.33 -3.01 8.39
CA SER A 341 -6.25 -2.17 9.16
C SER A 341 -7.55 -1.89 8.37
N PRO A 342 -8.69 -1.67 9.06
CA PRO A 342 -9.95 -1.35 8.39
C PRO A 342 -9.86 -0.13 7.44
N GLU A 343 -9.08 0.88 7.82
CA GLU A 343 -8.80 2.08 7.02
C GLU A 343 -8.10 1.73 5.71
N THR A 344 -7.14 0.81 5.80
CA THR A 344 -6.41 0.28 4.67
C THR A 344 -7.29 -0.57 3.75
N SER A 345 -8.13 -1.45 4.30
CA SER A 345 -9.12 -2.17 3.50
C SER A 345 -10.09 -1.21 2.79
N LEU A 346 -10.53 -0.15 3.47
CA LEU A 346 -11.40 0.88 2.88
C LEU A 346 -10.71 1.58 1.71
N PHE A 347 -9.42 1.91 1.85
CA PHE A 347 -8.62 2.45 0.76
C PHE A 347 -8.58 1.51 -0.43
N LEU A 348 -8.14 0.26 -0.24
CA LEU A 348 -8.06 -0.73 -1.32
C LEU A 348 -9.39 -0.87 -2.08
N ASN A 349 -10.51 -0.92 -1.36
CA ASN A 349 -11.83 -1.01 -1.98
C ASN A 349 -12.20 0.25 -2.78
N SER A 350 -11.99 1.43 -2.19
CA SER A 350 -12.27 2.71 -2.84
C SER A 350 -11.38 2.93 -4.05
N TYR A 351 -10.13 2.49 -3.95
CA TYR A 351 -9.13 2.54 -5.01
C TYR A 351 -9.49 1.63 -6.18
N ASN A 352 -9.91 0.39 -5.91
CA ASN A 352 -10.37 -0.54 -6.95
C ASN A 352 -11.63 -0.02 -7.67
N GLN A 353 -12.56 0.60 -6.93
CA GLN A 353 -13.74 1.24 -7.55
C GLN A 353 -13.34 2.42 -8.43
N LEU A 354 -12.43 3.27 -7.95
CA LEU A 354 -11.87 4.36 -8.72
C LEU A 354 -11.17 3.84 -9.98
N GLN A 355 -10.31 2.83 -9.88
CA GLN A 355 -9.61 2.23 -11.01
C GLN A 355 -10.58 1.69 -12.06
N SER A 356 -11.67 1.04 -11.64
CA SER A 356 -12.72 0.59 -12.56
C SER A 356 -13.40 1.76 -13.28
N ALA A 357 -13.74 2.84 -12.58
CA ALA A 357 -14.35 4.03 -13.19
C ALA A 357 -13.35 4.77 -14.09
N TRP A 358 -12.07 4.79 -13.70
CA TRP A 358 -10.98 5.43 -14.43
C TRP A 358 -10.65 4.70 -15.74
N GLY A 359 -10.81 3.38 -15.78
CA GLY A 359 -10.54 2.56 -16.96
C GLY A 359 -11.25 3.06 -18.23
N ASP A 360 -12.44 3.65 -18.08
CA ASP A 360 -13.20 4.25 -19.18
C ASP A 360 -12.52 5.50 -19.78
N PHE A 361 -11.62 6.14 -19.03
CA PHE A 361 -10.89 7.36 -19.38
C PHE A 361 -9.40 7.13 -19.61
N ALA A 362 -8.90 5.90 -19.46
CA ALA A 362 -7.46 5.62 -19.45
C ALA A 362 -6.75 6.07 -20.74
N LYS A 363 -7.43 6.07 -21.88
CA LYS A 363 -6.88 6.57 -23.15
C LYS A 363 -6.76 8.09 -23.23
N LEU A 364 -7.54 8.81 -22.43
CA LEU A 364 -7.55 10.27 -22.37
C LEU A 364 -6.60 10.79 -21.30
N MET A 365 -6.56 10.10 -20.16
CA MET A 365 -5.90 10.60 -18.95
C MET A 365 -4.73 9.73 -18.49
N GLY A 366 -4.43 8.63 -19.18
CA GLY A 366 -3.44 7.64 -18.75
C GLY A 366 -4.04 6.59 -17.80
N GLU A 367 -3.29 5.51 -17.58
CA GLU A 367 -3.66 4.48 -16.61
C GLU A 367 -3.36 4.96 -15.19
N ILE A 368 -4.25 4.66 -14.25
CA ILE A 368 -3.96 4.91 -12.83
C ILE A 368 -2.83 3.94 -12.38
N PRO A 369 -1.80 4.41 -11.67
CA PRO A 369 -0.67 3.56 -11.25
C PRO A 369 -1.18 2.36 -10.45
N SER A 370 -0.63 1.16 -10.62
CA SER A 370 -1.10 0.00 -9.81
C SER A 370 -0.30 -0.15 -8.52
N PHE A 371 -0.59 -1.19 -7.73
CA PHE A 371 0.32 -1.60 -6.65
C PHE A 371 1.53 -2.29 -7.27
N GLU A 372 2.74 -1.92 -6.85
CA GLU A 372 3.93 -2.70 -7.21
C GLU A 372 4.02 -3.92 -6.30
N ASP A 373 4.47 -5.07 -6.80
CA ASP A 373 4.65 -6.26 -5.98
C ASP A 373 6.10 -6.37 -5.51
N THR A 374 6.48 -5.47 -4.61
CA THR A 374 7.84 -5.36 -4.05
C THR A 374 7.89 -5.86 -2.61
N GLU A 375 9.02 -6.43 -2.21
CA GLU A 375 9.28 -6.88 -0.84
C GLU A 375 10.73 -6.52 -0.45
N GLU A 376 10.95 -6.19 0.82
CA GLU A 376 12.24 -5.78 1.39
C GLU A 376 12.44 -6.40 2.77
N SER A 377 13.66 -6.90 3.05
CA SER A 377 14.03 -7.44 4.35
C SER A 377 14.28 -6.34 5.38
N VAL A 378 13.97 -6.62 6.64
CA VAL A 378 14.04 -5.68 7.75
C VAL A 378 14.89 -6.25 8.86
N GLU A 379 15.77 -5.43 9.41
CA GLU A 379 16.53 -5.78 10.61
C GLU A 379 15.66 -5.60 11.86
N LEU A 380 15.62 -6.64 12.71
CA LEU A 380 14.89 -6.64 13.97
C LEU A 380 15.84 -6.35 15.13
N GLU A 381 15.47 -5.38 15.95
CA GLU A 381 16.13 -5.06 17.21
C GLU A 381 15.56 -5.91 18.34
N THR A 382 16.28 -5.93 19.48
CA THR A 382 15.83 -6.68 20.68
C THR A 382 14.42 -6.24 21.13
N GLU A 383 14.13 -4.94 21.04
CA GLU A 383 12.84 -4.37 21.44
C GLU A 383 11.68 -4.75 20.50
N ASP A 384 12.00 -5.16 19.27
CA ASP A 384 11.01 -5.59 18.29
C ASP A 384 10.53 -7.03 18.54
N ILE A 385 11.21 -7.80 19.40
CA ILE A 385 10.89 -9.20 19.68
C ILE A 385 10.51 -9.34 21.15
N THR A 386 9.42 -10.04 21.44
CA THR A 386 8.99 -10.35 22.80
C THR A 386 8.78 -11.85 22.95
N ILE A 387 9.43 -12.44 23.96
CA ILE A 387 9.20 -13.81 24.40
C ILE A 387 8.24 -13.82 25.58
N SER A 388 7.16 -14.59 25.48
CA SER A 388 6.14 -14.67 26.52
C SER A 388 5.51 -16.07 26.62
N ASN A 389 4.56 -16.23 27.55
CA ASN A 389 3.75 -17.45 27.70
C ASN A 389 4.56 -18.76 27.78
N ILE A 390 5.69 -18.72 28.51
CA ILE A 390 6.50 -19.92 28.79
C ILE A 390 5.63 -20.89 29.60
N SER A 391 5.30 -22.04 28.99
CA SER A 391 4.26 -22.94 29.51
C SER A 391 4.70 -23.78 30.72
N ASN A 392 6.00 -23.92 30.95
CA ASN A 392 6.57 -24.73 32.01
C ASN A 392 7.26 -23.84 33.05
N SER A 393 6.79 -23.91 34.31
CA SER A 393 7.33 -23.11 35.42
C SER A 393 8.76 -23.48 35.82
N ASN A 394 9.25 -24.65 35.41
CA ASN A 394 10.64 -25.06 35.62
C ASN A 394 11.58 -24.51 34.53
N VAL A 395 11.09 -23.72 33.57
CA VAL A 395 11.91 -23.09 32.53
C VAL A 395 11.89 -21.59 32.72
N GLN A 396 13.08 -20.97 32.71
CA GLN A 396 13.25 -19.53 32.84
C GLN A 396 13.94 -18.95 31.60
N LEU A 397 13.39 -17.86 31.06
CA LEU A 397 14.10 -16.99 30.11
C LEU A 397 15.19 -16.23 30.87
N VAL A 398 16.44 -16.41 30.46
CA VAL A 398 17.61 -15.80 31.10
C VAL A 398 17.99 -14.49 30.43
N SER A 399 18.04 -14.49 29.09
CA SER A 399 18.40 -13.32 28.29
C SER A 399 17.81 -13.40 26.90
N GLN A 400 17.67 -12.23 26.29
CA GLN A 400 17.31 -12.02 24.89
C GLN A 400 18.18 -10.89 24.33
N ASN A 401 18.80 -11.12 23.17
CA ASN A 401 19.62 -10.14 22.46
C ASN A 401 19.40 -10.27 20.95
N GLY A 402 18.63 -9.34 20.39
CA GLY A 402 18.08 -9.42 19.04
C GLY A 402 17.27 -10.70 18.88
N GLU A 403 17.63 -11.49 17.87
CA GLU A 403 17.03 -12.80 17.58
C GLU A 403 17.59 -13.94 18.44
N ASN A 404 18.52 -13.68 19.36
CA ASN A 404 19.11 -14.71 20.19
C ASN A 404 18.42 -14.79 21.56
N VAL A 405 18.08 -16.00 21.98
CA VAL A 405 17.42 -16.26 23.26
C VAL A 405 18.12 -17.36 24.05
N LYS A 406 18.10 -17.22 25.37
CA LYS A 406 18.70 -18.17 26.30
C LYS A 406 17.68 -18.61 27.35
N PHE A 407 17.47 -19.91 27.44
CA PHE A 407 16.62 -20.53 28.46
C PHE A 407 17.45 -21.34 29.45
N LYS A 408 16.94 -21.50 30.67
CA LYS A 408 17.53 -22.33 31.74
C LYS A 408 16.46 -23.22 32.37
N SER A 409 16.82 -24.47 32.64
CA SER A 409 16.05 -25.36 33.51
C SER A 409 16.31 -25.03 34.99
N LEU A 410 15.25 -24.89 35.78
CA LEU A 410 15.30 -24.63 37.23
C LEU A 410 15.32 -25.90 38.07
N SER A 411 14.94 -27.03 37.48
CA SER A 411 14.94 -28.33 38.14
C SER A 411 16.24 -29.10 37.89
N ASP A 412 17.13 -28.55 37.06
CA ASP A 412 18.32 -29.20 36.52
C ASP A 412 18.01 -30.51 35.76
N ASN A 413 16.76 -30.69 35.30
CA ASN A 413 16.38 -31.79 34.40
C ASN A 413 16.08 -31.28 33.00
N GLU A 414 15.95 -32.22 32.05
CA GLU A 414 15.34 -31.94 30.74
C GLU A 414 13.87 -31.53 30.93
N GLU A 415 13.47 -30.40 30.33
CA GLU A 415 12.14 -29.83 30.47
C GLU A 415 11.54 -29.51 29.09
N SER A 416 10.37 -30.07 28.80
CA SER A 416 9.58 -29.68 27.62
C SER A 416 8.73 -28.46 27.94
N PHE A 417 8.64 -27.51 27.01
CA PHE A 417 7.87 -26.29 27.17
C PHE A 417 7.43 -25.71 25.82
N SER A 418 6.55 -24.72 25.85
CA SER A 418 6.26 -23.85 24.70
C SER A 418 6.40 -22.41 25.12
N PHE A 419 6.64 -21.52 24.16
CA PHE A 419 6.67 -20.07 24.38
C PHE A 419 6.17 -19.36 23.13
N ASP A 420 5.67 -18.15 23.31
CA ASP A 420 5.22 -17.30 22.21
C ASP A 420 6.35 -16.34 21.83
N ILE A 421 6.67 -16.30 20.54
CA ILE A 421 7.50 -15.26 19.94
C ILE A 421 6.55 -14.25 19.32
N THR A 422 6.63 -13.00 19.75
CA THR A 422 5.90 -11.89 19.14
C THR A 422 6.88 -10.90 18.55
N VAL A 423 6.79 -10.67 17.24
CA VAL A 423 7.50 -9.60 16.55
C VAL A 423 6.57 -8.40 16.47
N ASN A 424 7.01 -7.25 16.98
CA ASN A 424 6.36 -5.97 16.87
C ASN A 424 7.33 -4.95 16.28
N LYS A 425 7.13 -4.57 15.02
CA LYS A 425 7.95 -3.57 14.34
C LYS A 425 7.03 -2.51 13.75
N GLU A 426 7.30 -1.24 14.07
CA GLU A 426 6.67 -0.12 13.35
C GLU A 426 5.11 -0.18 13.40
N GLY A 427 4.57 -0.70 14.52
CA GLY A 427 3.15 -0.84 14.79
C GLY A 427 2.52 -2.13 14.24
N PHE A 428 3.26 -2.91 13.45
CA PHE A 428 2.84 -4.22 12.97
C PHE A 428 3.22 -5.32 13.96
N THR A 429 2.31 -6.23 14.23
CA THR A 429 2.52 -7.31 15.21
C THR A 429 2.16 -8.66 14.62
N GLN A 430 3.07 -9.63 14.74
CA GLN A 430 2.84 -11.03 14.40
C GLN A 430 3.37 -11.93 15.53
N SER A 431 2.62 -12.98 15.85
CA SER A 431 2.98 -13.91 16.93
C SER A 431 2.91 -15.36 16.46
N GLU A 432 3.82 -16.19 16.96
CA GLU A 432 3.83 -17.63 16.77
C GLU A 432 4.20 -18.36 18.07
N THR A 433 3.49 -19.46 18.37
CA THR A 433 3.82 -20.34 19.50
C THR A 433 4.79 -21.41 19.04
N VAL A 434 5.94 -21.50 19.72
CA VAL A 434 6.99 -22.48 19.45
C VAL A 434 7.02 -23.52 20.56
N ASN A 435 7.05 -24.80 20.18
CA ASN A 435 7.30 -25.90 21.10
C ASN A 435 8.81 -26.18 21.17
N ALA A 436 9.33 -26.36 22.37
CA ALA A 436 10.74 -26.52 22.62
C ALA A 436 11.07 -27.45 23.79
N ILE A 437 12.33 -27.86 23.87
CA ILE A 437 12.88 -28.63 24.98
C ILE A 437 14.13 -27.91 25.47
N VAL A 438 14.31 -27.73 26.78
CA VAL A 438 15.59 -27.33 27.36
C VAL A 438 16.27 -28.55 27.96
N LYS A 439 17.42 -28.92 27.41
CA LYS A 439 18.23 -30.05 27.85
C LYS A 439 19.22 -29.60 28.91
N GLU A 440 19.41 -30.43 29.93
CA GLU A 440 20.57 -30.30 30.80
C GLU A 440 21.84 -30.53 29.96
N VAL A 441 22.82 -29.65 30.10
CA VAL A 441 24.10 -29.84 29.44
C VAL A 441 24.92 -30.82 30.27
N ALA A 442 24.93 -32.09 29.86
CA ALA A 442 25.74 -33.11 30.51
C ALA A 442 27.22 -32.82 30.29
N PHE A 443 27.94 -32.44 31.36
CA PHE A 443 29.38 -32.27 31.30
C PHE A 443 30.06 -33.64 31.46
N ASN A 444 30.85 -34.05 30.47
CA ASN A 444 31.62 -35.27 30.60
C ASN A 444 32.84 -35.04 31.50
N TYR A 445 32.76 -35.50 32.75
CA TYR A 445 33.87 -35.48 33.70
C TYR A 445 34.87 -36.61 33.47
N GLN A 446 34.44 -37.74 32.90
CA GLN A 446 35.22 -38.96 32.89
C GLN A 446 36.50 -38.79 32.05
N GLY A 447 37.64 -39.12 32.63
CA GLY A 447 38.91 -39.13 31.91
C GLY A 447 40.05 -38.52 32.70
N THR A 448 41.15 -38.25 31.99
CA THR A 448 42.34 -37.62 32.59
C THR A 448 42.28 -36.12 32.37
N TRP A 449 42.48 -35.38 33.45
CA TRP A 449 42.47 -33.93 33.46
C TRP A 449 43.78 -33.40 34.02
N ILE A 450 44.26 -32.28 33.48
CA ILE A 450 45.49 -31.63 33.94
C ILE A 450 45.16 -30.18 34.32
N ASN A 451 45.22 -29.85 35.60
CA ASN A 451 45.16 -28.48 36.08
C ASN A 451 46.57 -27.90 36.10
N ARG A 452 46.83 -26.92 35.24
CA ARG A 452 48.14 -26.30 35.03
C ARG A 452 48.20 -24.96 35.72
N PHE A 453 49.23 -24.75 36.53
CA PHE A 453 49.47 -23.52 37.26
C PHE A 453 50.66 -22.78 36.65
N TYR A 454 50.46 -21.50 36.32
CA TYR A 454 51.45 -20.60 35.75
C TYR A 454 51.73 -19.45 36.71
N LEU A 455 52.99 -19.06 36.87
CA LEU A 455 53.33 -17.85 37.63
C LEU A 455 52.95 -16.62 36.82
N GLU A 456 52.21 -15.68 37.42
CA GLU A 456 51.87 -14.42 36.75
C GLU A 456 53.11 -13.58 36.42
N SER A 457 54.16 -13.68 37.25
CA SER A 457 55.35 -12.83 37.12
C SER A 457 56.09 -12.99 35.79
N ASP A 458 56.08 -14.20 35.22
CA ASP A 458 56.86 -14.54 34.02
C ASP A 458 56.15 -15.52 33.06
N GLY A 459 54.93 -15.95 33.39
CA GLY A 459 54.16 -16.92 32.59
C GLY A 459 54.73 -18.34 32.61
N SER A 460 55.75 -18.62 33.44
CA SER A 460 56.36 -19.95 33.49
C SER A 460 55.43 -20.96 34.16
N LEU A 461 55.48 -22.20 33.66
CA LEU A 461 54.73 -23.31 34.25
C LEU A 461 55.33 -23.66 35.63
N TYR A 462 54.50 -23.54 36.66
CA TYR A 462 54.86 -23.77 38.05
C TYR A 462 54.61 -25.22 38.48
N GLN A 463 53.40 -25.72 38.18
CA GLN A 463 52.91 -27.02 38.64
C GLN A 463 51.85 -27.56 37.67
N ASP A 464 51.83 -28.88 37.49
CA ASP A 464 50.71 -29.59 36.89
C ASP A 464 50.10 -30.54 37.92
N ASP A 465 48.77 -30.58 38.00
CA ASP A 465 48.02 -31.59 38.73
C ASP A 465 47.26 -32.47 37.73
N ARG A 466 47.59 -33.75 37.66
CA ARG A 466 46.89 -34.75 36.88
C ARG A 466 45.88 -35.48 37.76
N ILE A 467 44.62 -35.49 37.32
CA ILE A 467 43.50 -36.05 38.07
C ILE A 467 42.69 -36.94 37.13
N ILE A 468 42.31 -38.13 37.59
CA ILE A 468 41.50 -39.07 36.80
C ILE A 468 40.11 -39.12 37.42
N PHE A 469 39.14 -38.52 36.74
CA PHE A 469 37.76 -38.46 37.21
C PHE A 469 36.94 -39.63 36.65
N ASP A 470 36.01 -40.11 37.47
CA ASP A 470 34.94 -41.00 37.02
C ASP A 470 33.79 -40.23 36.35
N ALA A 471 32.72 -40.94 35.97
CA ALA A 471 31.55 -40.32 35.33
C ALA A 471 30.78 -39.35 36.24
N ASN A 472 30.96 -39.43 37.57
CA ASN A 472 30.33 -38.54 38.55
C ASN A 472 31.21 -37.33 38.90
N GLY A 473 32.38 -37.20 38.27
CA GLY A 473 33.34 -36.15 38.58
C GLY A 473 34.06 -36.37 39.91
N GLU A 474 34.19 -37.61 40.38
CA GLU A 474 34.92 -37.93 41.60
C GLU A 474 36.29 -38.54 41.26
N SER A 475 37.32 -38.16 42.03
CA SER A 475 38.65 -38.76 41.98
C SER A 475 39.16 -39.05 43.40
N PRO A 476 39.65 -40.26 43.70
CA PRO A 476 40.17 -40.59 45.04
C PRO A 476 41.54 -39.96 45.33
N SER A 477 42.30 -39.61 44.29
CA SER A 477 43.67 -39.13 44.40
C SER A 477 44.00 -38.14 43.29
N ARG A 478 45.12 -37.43 43.43
CA ARG A 478 45.72 -36.66 42.33
C ARG A 478 47.21 -36.95 42.24
N GLU A 479 47.77 -36.73 41.08
CA GLU A 479 49.21 -36.69 40.89
C GLU A 479 49.61 -35.26 40.63
N TYR A 480 50.73 -34.80 41.19
CA TYR A 480 51.22 -33.44 40.98
C TYR A 480 52.70 -33.46 40.62
N ASN A 481 53.11 -32.49 39.80
CA ASN A 481 54.50 -32.28 39.41
C ASN A 481 54.86 -30.81 39.56
N ILE A 482 55.74 -30.49 40.52
CA ILE A 482 56.25 -29.14 40.75
C ILE A 482 57.57 -28.99 40.00
N PHE A 483 57.54 -28.30 38.85
CA PHE A 483 58.67 -28.21 37.93
C PHE A 483 59.94 -27.61 38.56
N ARG A 484 59.79 -26.70 39.53
CA ARG A 484 60.93 -26.11 40.26
C ARG A 484 61.67 -27.10 41.16
N ARG A 485 61.03 -28.20 41.60
CA ARG A 485 61.65 -29.20 42.47
C ARG A 485 62.35 -30.33 41.70
N ASN A 486 61.98 -30.52 40.43
CA ASN A 486 62.51 -31.58 39.57
C ASN A 486 62.38 -33.00 40.19
N GLU A 487 61.29 -33.22 40.93
CA GLU A 487 61.00 -34.47 41.66
C GLU A 487 60.16 -35.45 40.82
N GLY A 488 59.67 -35.02 39.65
CA GLY A 488 58.73 -35.79 38.83
C GLY A 488 57.31 -35.80 39.41
N TRP A 489 56.49 -36.74 38.93
CA TRP A 489 55.12 -36.91 39.40
C TRP A 489 55.09 -37.58 40.78
N MET A 490 54.40 -36.95 41.72
CA MET A 490 54.13 -37.48 43.06
C MET A 490 52.63 -37.76 43.20
N VAL A 491 52.28 -38.90 43.79
CA VAL A 491 50.89 -39.27 44.08
C VAL A 491 50.49 -38.71 45.45
N GLU A 492 49.29 -38.15 45.53
CA GLU A 492 48.70 -37.66 46.76
C GLU A 492 47.27 -38.20 46.93
N ASP A 493 47.01 -38.78 48.09
CA ASP A 493 45.67 -39.20 48.53
C ASP A 493 44.83 -37.96 48.91
N SER A 494 44.53 -37.14 47.92
CA SER A 494 43.70 -35.94 48.04
C SER A 494 42.46 -36.11 47.17
N PRO A 495 41.33 -36.56 47.74
CA PRO A 495 40.08 -36.65 47.02
C PRO A 495 39.74 -35.32 46.35
N SER A 496 39.31 -35.40 45.10
CA SER A 496 38.95 -34.23 44.31
C SER A 496 37.56 -34.44 43.71
N LYS A 497 36.81 -33.35 43.57
CA LYS A 497 35.49 -33.36 42.94
C LYS A 497 35.40 -32.29 41.87
N MET A 498 34.81 -32.62 40.74
CA MET A 498 34.50 -31.69 39.66
C MET A 498 32.99 -31.56 39.53
N THR A 499 32.49 -30.32 39.46
CA THR A 499 31.07 -30.03 39.24
C THR A 499 30.91 -28.97 38.18
N TYR A 500 29.92 -29.14 37.30
CA TYR A 500 29.53 -28.17 36.29
C TYR A 500 28.12 -27.68 36.58
N SER A 501 27.96 -26.36 36.66
CA SER A 501 26.66 -25.71 36.80
C SER A 501 26.75 -24.27 36.30
N ASP A 502 25.70 -23.77 35.64
CA ASP A 502 25.59 -22.37 35.24
C ASP A 502 26.77 -21.83 34.40
N GLY A 503 27.30 -22.65 33.49
CA GLY A 503 28.43 -22.26 32.63
C GLY A 503 29.77 -22.20 33.36
N ARG A 504 29.84 -22.72 34.58
CA ARG A 504 31.05 -22.76 35.40
C ARG A 504 31.40 -24.18 35.75
N LEU A 505 32.69 -24.49 35.64
CA LEU A 505 33.27 -25.73 36.11
C LEU A 505 34.04 -25.44 37.39
N VAL A 506 33.77 -26.20 38.45
CA VAL A 506 34.43 -26.05 39.74
C VAL A 506 35.19 -27.33 40.05
N LEU A 507 36.49 -27.18 40.35
CA LEU A 507 37.39 -28.25 40.79
C LEU A 507 37.71 -28.05 42.26
N ASP A 508 37.22 -28.95 43.11
CA ASP A 508 37.43 -28.97 44.55
C ASP A 508 38.54 -29.95 44.93
N TYR A 509 39.54 -29.46 45.67
CA TYR A 509 40.52 -30.28 46.36
C TYR A 509 40.08 -30.46 47.81
N ILE A 510 39.39 -31.56 48.09
CA ILE A 510 38.63 -31.78 49.33
C ILE A 510 39.55 -31.75 50.56
N SER A 511 40.73 -32.38 50.48
CA SER A 511 41.69 -32.43 51.60
C SER A 511 42.25 -31.05 52.00
N TYR A 512 42.20 -30.07 51.08
CA TYR A 512 42.77 -28.75 51.28
C TYR A 512 41.71 -27.65 51.46
N GLY A 513 40.43 -27.96 51.20
CA GLY A 513 39.36 -26.96 51.19
C GLY A 513 39.60 -25.85 50.16
N ILE A 514 40.24 -26.19 49.04
CA ILE A 514 40.55 -25.25 47.95
C ILE A 514 39.65 -25.58 46.75
N SER A 515 39.05 -24.54 46.17
CA SER A 515 38.18 -24.64 44.99
C SER A 515 38.71 -23.75 43.87
N TRP A 516 38.76 -24.29 42.66
CA TRP A 516 39.17 -23.58 41.45
C TRP A 516 37.97 -23.47 40.52
N SER A 517 37.61 -22.24 40.14
CA SER A 517 36.48 -21.96 39.22
C SER A 517 37.00 -21.66 37.83
N PHE A 518 36.37 -22.25 36.81
CA PHE A 518 36.73 -22.11 35.40
C PHE A 518 35.50 -21.70 34.57
N ILE A 519 35.73 -20.80 33.61
CA ILE A 519 34.71 -20.39 32.64
C ILE A 519 34.57 -21.48 31.59
N VAL A 520 33.32 -21.87 31.27
CA VAL A 520 33.00 -22.85 30.24
C VAL A 520 32.26 -22.17 29.10
N ASP A 521 33.01 -21.80 28.06
CA ASP A 521 32.44 -21.27 26.81
C ASP A 521 31.80 -22.39 25.98
N SER A 522 32.30 -23.63 26.10
CA SER A 522 31.74 -24.84 25.50
C SER A 522 32.09 -26.06 26.34
N VAL A 523 31.13 -26.96 26.58
CA VAL A 523 31.34 -28.20 27.34
C VAL A 523 32.22 -29.22 26.63
N ASP A 524 32.38 -29.07 25.31
CA ASP A 524 33.26 -29.88 24.46
C ASP A 524 34.67 -29.28 24.34
N ALA A 525 34.94 -28.14 24.98
CA ALA A 525 36.27 -27.56 25.01
C ALA A 525 37.27 -28.50 25.71
N ASN A 526 38.53 -28.47 25.24
CA ASN A 526 39.61 -29.22 25.87
C ASN A 526 40.41 -28.38 26.88
N ILE A 527 40.21 -27.05 26.89
CA ILE A 527 40.93 -26.13 27.76
C ILE A 527 39.90 -25.17 28.36
N PHE A 528 39.94 -25.03 29.70
CA PHE A 528 39.09 -24.14 30.47
C PHE A 528 39.96 -23.17 31.25
N HIS A 529 39.61 -21.88 31.22
CA HIS A 529 40.40 -20.82 31.83
C HIS A 529 39.86 -20.45 33.22
N GLY A 530 40.76 -20.32 34.20
CA GLY A 530 40.39 -19.95 35.56
C GLY A 530 39.80 -18.54 35.67
N GLU A 531 38.75 -18.37 36.48
CA GLU A 531 38.03 -17.09 36.66
C GLU A 531 38.81 -16.02 37.43
N SER A 532 39.78 -16.41 38.25
CA SER A 532 40.53 -15.49 39.09
C SER A 532 41.96 -15.99 39.26
N THR A 533 42.90 -15.08 39.53
CA THR A 533 44.23 -15.49 39.97
C THR A 533 44.28 -15.48 41.49
N GLN A 534 44.70 -16.61 42.07
CA GLN A 534 44.98 -16.70 43.50
C GLN A 534 46.48 -16.59 43.71
N ALA A 535 46.88 -15.67 44.59
CA ALA A 535 48.28 -15.53 45.04
C ALA A 535 49.32 -15.41 43.90
N GLY A 536 48.98 -14.74 42.79
CA GLY A 536 49.90 -14.53 41.66
C GLY A 536 50.05 -15.75 40.74
N ILE A 537 49.06 -16.65 40.74
CA ILE A 537 49.04 -17.86 39.91
C ILE A 537 47.83 -17.81 38.98
N ARG A 538 48.08 -17.94 37.68
CA ARG A 538 47.07 -18.20 36.65
C ARG A 538 46.94 -19.71 36.46
N PHE A 539 45.74 -20.22 36.28
CA PHE A 539 45.53 -21.65 36.08
C PHE A 539 44.59 -21.97 34.91
N GLU A 540 44.84 -23.11 34.29
CA GLU A 540 44.09 -23.66 33.15
C GLU A 540 43.81 -25.13 33.42
N LEU A 541 42.59 -25.57 33.11
CA LEU A 541 42.22 -26.98 33.22
C LEU A 541 42.13 -27.60 31.82
N HIS A 542 42.89 -28.66 31.61
CA HIS A 542 43.04 -29.34 30.33
C HIS A 542 42.38 -30.72 30.40
N ARG A 543 41.43 -31.00 29.52
CA ARG A 543 40.89 -32.34 29.26
C ARG A 543 41.84 -33.08 28.32
N GLN A 544 42.25 -34.31 28.64
CA GLN A 544 43.18 -35.13 27.83
C GLN A 544 42.46 -36.12 26.92
#